data_AF-A0A7R9T522-F1
#
_entry.id   AF-A0A7R9T522-F1
#
_cell.length_a   1.000
_cell.length_b   1.000
_cell.length_c   1.000
_cell.angle_alpha   90.00
_cell.angle_beta   90.00
_cell.angle_gamma   90.00
#
_symmetry.space_group_name_H-M   'P 1'
#
loop_
_entity.id
_entity.type
_entity.pdbx_description
1 polymer ?
#
loop_
_entity_poly.entity_id
_entity_poly.type
_entity_poly.pdbx_seq_one_letter_code
_entity_poly.pdbx_strand_id
1 'polypeptide(L)'
;GTVIVYGLSADPPTDVGGHGSVVRALRACEGVDEVRVTPVYAHAYAEKRLATTSYEARVEMCALAFEGAVMDSDADVGKHATLAPAGSRGVSASDDDADETSAAGTKAARLVVSRAEYRASLEHRGGLANTKPGSTAALMDVLRREQPDTNFIICVGEDAFDDLISGKWFRGEDLLRDYAFIVAPRHGYESRRERNFGASGHVTRDIRSVSWLEAHVTAPAGAPVSSTMIRRALEQRQGCETA
;
A
#
# COMPACT_ATOMS: atom_id res chain seq x y z
N GLY A 1 10.26 7.47 -10.85
CA GLY A 1 9.52 6.21 -11.03
C GLY A 1 8.14 6.33 -10.41
N THR A 2 7.25 5.38 -10.71
CA THR A 2 5.91 5.30 -10.13
C THR A 2 5.88 4.23 -9.04
N VAL A 3 5.46 4.62 -7.85
CA VAL A 3 5.41 3.75 -6.67
C VAL A 3 3.99 3.70 -6.12
N ILE A 4 3.42 2.51 -5.99
CA ILE A 4 2.16 2.30 -5.27
C ILE A 4 2.45 2.01 -3.81
N VAL A 5 1.88 2.80 -2.90
CA VAL A 5 1.97 2.60 -1.45
C VAL A 5 0.69 1.91 -0.98
N TYR A 6 0.80 0.67 -0.52
CA TYR A 6 -0.32 -0.10 0.03
C TYR A 6 -0.21 -0.21 1.55
N GLY A 7 -0.98 0.61 2.26
CA GLY A 7 -1.04 0.61 3.72
C GLY A 7 -1.97 -0.47 4.26
N LEU A 8 -1.51 -1.25 5.25
CA LEU A 8 -2.26 -2.39 5.78
C LEU A 8 -1.92 -2.71 7.23
N SER A 9 -2.83 -3.43 7.91
CA SER A 9 -2.60 -3.90 9.28
C SER A 9 -1.76 -5.18 9.31
N ALA A 10 -2.06 -6.11 8.41
CA ALA A 10 -1.37 -7.40 8.24
C ALA A 10 -1.17 -8.20 9.54
N ASP A 11 -2.26 -8.52 10.24
CA ASP A 11 -2.20 -9.20 11.54
C ASP A 11 -3.03 -10.50 11.59
N PRO A 12 -2.68 -11.56 10.84
CA PRO A 12 -1.58 -11.66 9.87
C PRO A 12 -1.98 -11.16 8.47
N PRO A 13 -1.03 -11.02 7.53
CA PRO A 13 -1.36 -10.89 6.12
C PRO A 13 -2.21 -12.09 5.66
N THR A 14 -2.99 -11.88 4.60
CA THR A 14 -3.87 -12.88 4.01
C THR A 14 -3.56 -13.00 2.53
N ASP A 15 -3.83 -14.15 1.91
CA ASP A 15 -3.47 -14.39 0.50
C ASP A 15 -4.66 -14.23 -0.46
N VAL A 16 -5.20 -15.32 -1.00
CA VAL A 16 -6.26 -15.32 -2.01
C VAL A 16 -7.54 -14.68 -1.44
N GLY A 17 -8.08 -13.70 -2.16
CA GLY A 17 -9.24 -12.91 -1.73
C GLY A 17 -8.95 -11.94 -0.58
N GLY A 18 -7.67 -11.74 -0.24
CA GLY A 18 -7.20 -10.83 0.78
C GLY A 18 -6.03 -9.97 0.30
N HIS A 19 -5.06 -9.70 1.18
CA HIS A 19 -3.94 -8.80 0.88
C HIS A 19 -3.09 -9.30 -0.31
N GLY A 20 -2.87 -10.60 -0.45
CA GLY A 20 -2.07 -11.20 -1.52
C GLY A 20 -2.70 -11.02 -2.90
N SER A 21 -4.03 -11.13 -3.02
CA SER A 21 -4.75 -10.78 -4.25
C SER A 21 -4.57 -9.31 -4.62
N VAL A 22 -4.62 -8.40 -3.64
CA VAL A 22 -4.36 -6.97 -3.88
C VAL A 22 -2.93 -6.76 -4.36
N VAL A 23 -1.93 -7.30 -3.66
CA VAL A 23 -0.51 -7.18 -4.04
C VAL A 23 -0.25 -7.69 -5.46
N ARG A 24 -0.79 -8.87 -5.82
CA ARG A 24 -0.67 -9.41 -7.18
C ARG A 24 -1.28 -8.49 -8.23
N ALA A 25 -2.46 -7.93 -7.96
CA ALA A 25 -3.11 -6.98 -8.88
C ALA A 25 -2.30 -5.69 -9.05
N LEU A 26 -1.79 -5.12 -7.95
CA LEU A 26 -0.97 -3.91 -8.00
C LEU A 26 0.34 -4.11 -8.76
N ARG A 27 0.98 -5.28 -8.64
CA ARG A 27 2.23 -5.60 -9.37
C ARG A 27 2.02 -5.78 -10.88
N ALA A 28 0.79 -6.06 -11.29
CA ALA A 28 0.40 -6.21 -12.68
C ALA A 28 -0.04 -4.88 -13.33
N CYS A 29 -0.16 -3.80 -12.55
CA CYS A 29 -0.47 -2.47 -13.10
C CYS A 29 0.65 -1.99 -14.03
N GLU A 30 0.30 -1.59 -15.25
CA GLU A 30 1.24 -1.04 -16.22
C GLU A 30 1.84 0.28 -15.74
N GLY A 31 3.12 0.51 -16.07
CA GLY A 31 3.82 1.74 -15.72
C GLY A 31 4.16 1.90 -14.23
N VAL A 32 3.99 0.84 -13.42
CA VAL A 32 4.38 0.81 -12.01
C VAL A 32 5.75 0.17 -11.85
N ASP A 33 6.69 0.90 -11.24
CA ASP A 33 8.05 0.40 -10.99
C ASP A 33 8.13 -0.40 -9.69
N GLU A 34 7.37 0.01 -8.67
CA GLU A 34 7.39 -0.59 -7.32
C GLU A 34 6.01 -0.57 -6.65
N VAL A 35 5.70 -1.68 -5.96
CA VAL A 35 4.64 -1.78 -4.96
C VAL A 35 5.29 -1.84 -3.59
N ARG A 36 4.95 -0.88 -2.75
CA ARG A 36 5.43 -0.74 -1.38
C ARG A 36 4.33 -1.11 -0.40
N VAL A 37 4.43 -2.32 0.14
CA VAL A 37 3.58 -2.84 1.22
C VAL A 37 4.05 -2.22 2.52
N THR A 38 3.19 -1.46 3.19
CA THR A 38 3.57 -0.68 4.38
C THR A 38 2.70 -1.06 5.57
N PRO A 39 3.12 -2.06 6.38
CA PRO A 39 2.43 -2.38 7.62
C PRO A 39 2.38 -1.15 8.54
N VAL A 40 1.20 -0.86 9.10
CA VAL A 40 1.06 0.27 10.04
C VAL A 40 1.88 0.03 11.32
N TYR A 41 2.61 1.03 11.80
CA TYR A 41 3.44 0.88 13.00
C TYR A 41 2.61 0.94 14.29
N ALA A 42 1.87 2.03 14.46
CA ALA A 42 0.97 2.23 15.58
C ALA A 42 -0.45 2.44 15.06
N HIS A 43 -1.35 1.52 15.38
CA HIS A 43 -2.75 1.71 15.00
C HIS A 43 -3.33 2.99 15.61
N ALA A 44 -4.06 3.76 14.79
CA ALA A 44 -4.80 4.94 15.23
C ALA A 44 -5.79 4.62 16.37
N TYR A 45 -6.33 3.40 16.42
CA TYR A 45 -7.24 2.91 17.45
C TYR A 45 -6.50 2.30 18.65
N ALA A 46 -6.79 2.79 19.86
CA ALA A 46 -6.11 2.41 21.10
C ALA A 46 -6.22 0.92 21.45
N GLU A 47 -7.41 0.35 21.29
CA GLU A 47 -7.71 -1.06 21.59
C GLU A 47 -6.90 -2.02 20.72
N LYS A 48 -6.61 -1.64 19.48
CA LYS A 48 -5.79 -2.44 18.56
C LYS A 48 -4.30 -2.40 18.91
N ARG A 49 -3.82 -1.43 19.69
CA ARG A 49 -2.39 -1.30 20.02
C ARG A 49 -1.87 -2.37 20.99
N LEU A 50 -2.76 -2.97 21.80
CA LEU A 50 -2.40 -3.95 22.82
C LEU A 50 -2.63 -5.41 22.38
N ALA A 51 -3.51 -5.62 21.41
CA ALA A 51 -3.93 -6.95 20.95
C ALA A 51 -3.32 -7.38 19.60
N THR A 52 -2.52 -6.52 18.96
CA THR A 52 -1.87 -6.84 17.68
C THR A 52 -0.54 -7.53 17.88
N THR A 53 -0.21 -8.45 16.97
CA THR A 53 1.14 -8.98 16.83
C THR A 53 2.14 -7.83 16.68
N SER A 54 3.35 -8.01 17.23
CA SER A 54 4.39 -6.99 17.21
C SER A 54 4.64 -6.46 15.80
N TYR A 55 5.01 -5.18 15.70
CA TYR A 55 5.26 -4.55 14.39
C TYR A 55 6.27 -5.35 13.55
N GLU A 56 7.38 -5.74 14.16
CA GLU A 56 8.44 -6.49 13.48
C GLU A 56 7.94 -7.84 12.95
N ALA A 57 7.20 -8.59 13.78
CA ALA A 57 6.62 -9.84 13.32
C ALA A 57 5.60 -9.64 12.18
N ARG A 58 4.84 -8.53 12.15
CA ARG A 58 3.94 -8.22 11.02
C ARG A 58 4.69 -7.87 9.74
N VAL A 59 5.80 -7.15 9.84
CA VAL A 59 6.71 -6.87 8.71
C VAL A 59 7.30 -8.17 8.17
N GLU A 60 7.83 -9.02 9.04
CA GLU A 60 8.39 -10.33 8.67
C GLU A 60 7.31 -11.24 8.04
N MET A 61 6.11 -11.30 8.63
CA MET A 61 5.00 -12.05 8.05
C MET A 61 4.64 -11.54 6.65
N CYS A 62 4.66 -10.24 6.40
CA CYS A 62 4.44 -9.70 5.04
C CYS A 62 5.54 -10.13 4.06
N ALA A 63 6.80 -10.11 4.50
CA ALA A 63 7.92 -10.52 3.66
C ALA A 63 7.86 -12.01 3.29
N LEU A 64 7.38 -12.84 4.22
CA LEU A 64 7.15 -14.27 3.97
C LEU A 64 5.90 -14.54 3.13
N ALA A 65 4.83 -13.79 3.34
CA ALA A 65 3.53 -14.03 2.71
C ALA A 65 3.46 -13.61 1.24
N PHE A 66 4.24 -12.60 0.83
CA PHE A 66 4.15 -12.05 -0.52
C PHE A 66 5.37 -12.44 -1.36
N GLU A 67 5.13 -13.25 -2.39
CA GLU A 67 6.18 -13.82 -3.23
C GLU A 67 7.05 -12.75 -3.92
N GLY A 68 8.37 -12.90 -3.78
CA GLY A 68 9.36 -11.97 -4.33
C GLY A 68 9.45 -10.63 -3.60
N ALA A 69 8.83 -10.50 -2.43
CA ALA A 69 8.98 -9.32 -1.59
C ALA A 69 10.40 -9.24 -1.02
N VAL A 70 10.98 -8.05 -1.07
CA VAL A 70 12.20 -7.71 -0.34
C VAL A 70 11.87 -6.72 0.78
N MET A 71 12.56 -6.81 1.90
CA MET A 71 12.42 -5.79 2.94
C MET A 71 13.26 -4.57 2.59
N ASP A 72 12.71 -3.37 2.84
CA ASP A 72 13.46 -2.11 2.88
C ASP A 72 14.66 -2.27 3.83
N SER A 73 15.87 -2.03 3.32
CA SER A 73 17.07 -2.01 4.15
C SER A 73 17.25 -0.61 4.76
N ASP A 74 17.65 -0.54 6.03
CA ASP A 74 17.96 0.74 6.70
C ASP A 74 19.03 1.57 5.95
N ALA A 75 19.77 0.95 5.02
CA ALA A 75 20.78 1.56 4.16
C ALA A 75 20.24 2.20 2.85
N ASP A 76 18.98 1.96 2.46
CA ASP A 76 18.38 2.49 1.22
C ASP A 76 17.85 3.92 1.36
N VAL A 77 17.82 4.46 2.59
CA VAL A 77 17.40 5.84 2.91
C VAL A 77 18.25 6.90 2.20
N GLY A 78 19.46 6.55 1.73
CA GLY A 78 20.38 7.47 1.05
C GLY A 78 20.78 7.11 -0.39
N LYS A 79 20.33 5.98 -0.97
CA LYS A 79 20.89 5.47 -2.24
C LYS A 79 20.06 5.75 -3.50
N HIS A 80 18.78 6.11 -3.38
CA HIS A 80 17.92 6.32 -4.54
C HIS A 80 17.94 7.77 -5.11
N ALA A 81 18.79 8.66 -4.60
CA ALA A 81 18.98 10.02 -5.10
C ALA A 81 19.72 10.14 -6.46
N THR A 82 20.02 9.03 -7.14
CA THR A 82 20.66 9.04 -8.46
C THR A 82 19.96 8.11 -9.45
N LEU A 83 18.77 8.50 -9.88
CA LEU A 83 18.33 8.18 -11.24
C LEU A 83 18.96 9.25 -12.15
N ALA A 84 20.01 8.86 -12.87
CA ALA A 84 20.73 9.76 -13.78
C ALA A 84 19.77 10.36 -14.84
N PRO A 85 19.96 11.62 -15.25
CA PRO A 85 19.15 12.23 -16.29
C PRO A 85 19.42 11.57 -17.65
N ALA A 86 18.35 11.28 -18.38
CA ALA A 86 18.42 10.87 -19.77
C ALA A 86 19.07 11.97 -20.61
N GLY A 87 20.23 11.66 -21.22
CA GLY A 87 20.76 12.45 -22.33
C GLY A 87 22.28 12.55 -22.39
N SER A 88 22.92 11.68 -23.17
CA SER A 88 23.93 12.15 -24.12
C SER A 88 23.97 11.24 -25.35
N ARG A 89 23.80 11.86 -26.51
CA ARG A 89 23.93 11.28 -27.85
C ARG A 89 25.38 10.83 -28.06
N GLY A 90 25.58 9.58 -28.44
CA GLY A 90 26.78 9.09 -29.12
C GLY A 90 26.34 8.37 -30.39
N VAL A 91 26.63 8.95 -31.54
CA VAL A 91 26.40 8.35 -32.86
C VAL A 91 27.63 7.50 -33.21
N SER A 92 27.43 6.21 -33.50
CA SER A 92 28.21 5.50 -34.51
C SER A 92 27.48 4.20 -34.89
N ALA A 93 27.21 4.07 -36.19
CA ALA A 93 26.55 2.96 -36.83
C ALA A 93 27.46 1.73 -36.96
N SER A 94 26.84 0.55 -36.88
CA SER A 94 27.12 -0.57 -37.79
C SER A 94 25.97 -1.56 -37.68
N ASP A 95 25.40 -1.87 -38.84
CA ASP A 95 24.31 -2.79 -39.10
C ASP A 95 24.63 -4.22 -38.64
N ASP A 96 23.66 -4.92 -38.07
CA ASP A 96 23.41 -6.34 -38.33
C ASP A 96 22.00 -6.70 -37.85
N ASP A 97 21.16 -7.04 -38.81
CA ASP A 97 19.79 -7.53 -38.67
C ASP A 97 19.76 -8.89 -37.96
N ALA A 98 19.05 -8.96 -36.83
CA ALA A 98 18.45 -10.19 -36.36
C ALA A 98 17.10 -9.85 -35.70
N ASP A 99 16.05 -10.10 -36.47
CA ASP A 99 14.65 -10.07 -36.10
C ASP A 99 14.37 -11.07 -34.97
N GLU A 100 14.43 -10.59 -33.73
CA GLU A 100 13.80 -11.23 -32.58
C GLU A 100 12.65 -10.34 -32.11
N THR A 101 11.45 -10.62 -32.61
CA THR A 101 10.21 -10.22 -31.94
C THR A 101 10.11 -10.92 -30.58
N SER A 102 10.85 -10.43 -29.59
CA SER A 102 10.63 -10.81 -28.20
C SER A 102 9.32 -10.17 -27.76
N ALA A 103 8.30 -10.98 -27.48
CA ALA A 103 7.13 -10.53 -26.76
C ALA A 103 7.60 -9.80 -25.51
N ALA A 104 7.35 -8.49 -25.42
CA ALA A 104 7.71 -7.67 -24.27
C ALA A 104 6.95 -8.21 -23.06
N GLY A 105 7.58 -9.13 -22.32
CA GLY A 105 7.06 -9.61 -21.06
C GLY A 105 7.01 -8.41 -20.12
N THR A 106 5.80 -7.95 -19.77
CA THR A 106 5.61 -6.87 -18.81
C THR A 106 6.32 -7.24 -17.53
N LYS A 107 7.46 -6.59 -17.26
CA LYS A 107 8.23 -6.81 -16.03
C LYS A 107 7.34 -6.42 -14.86
N ALA A 108 6.96 -7.39 -14.04
CA ALA A 108 6.17 -7.15 -12.84
C ALA A 108 6.89 -6.16 -11.91
N ALA A 109 6.15 -5.24 -11.30
CA ALA A 109 6.71 -4.23 -10.40
C ALA A 109 7.52 -4.87 -9.26
N ARG A 110 8.58 -4.18 -8.81
CA ARG A 110 9.36 -4.57 -7.63
C ARG A 110 8.43 -4.57 -6.41
N LEU A 111 8.52 -5.59 -5.56
CA LEU A 111 7.72 -5.66 -4.34
C LEU A 111 8.60 -5.40 -3.11
N VAL A 112 8.27 -4.38 -2.34
CA VAL A 112 9.00 -3.98 -1.14
C VAL A 112 8.08 -3.99 0.07
N VAL A 113 8.48 -4.65 1.15
CA VAL A 113 7.87 -4.46 2.47
C VAL A 113 8.63 -3.33 3.17
N SER A 114 7.96 -2.19 3.35
CA SER A 114 8.59 -0.97 3.83
C SER A 114 8.41 -0.73 5.31
N ARG A 115 9.49 -0.21 5.92
CA ARG A 115 9.52 0.32 7.28
C ARG A 115 9.23 1.83 7.37
N ALA A 116 8.75 2.46 6.30
CA ALA A 116 8.48 3.90 6.28
C ALA A 116 7.47 4.36 7.35
N GLU A 117 6.49 3.52 7.71
CA GLU A 117 5.57 3.80 8.84
C GLU A 117 6.31 3.86 10.19
N TYR A 118 7.32 3.02 10.40
CA TYR A 118 8.16 3.11 11.59
C TYR A 118 8.97 4.41 11.59
N ARG A 119 9.59 4.78 10.46
CA ARG A 119 10.32 6.06 10.33
C ARG A 119 9.41 7.26 10.60
N ALA A 120 8.21 7.29 10.02
CA ALA A 120 7.20 8.32 10.29
C ALA A 120 6.81 8.41 11.78
N SER A 121 6.73 7.26 12.47
CA SER A 121 6.45 7.24 13.91
C SER A 121 7.59 7.80 14.77
N LEU A 122 8.86 7.57 14.37
CA LEU A 122 10.03 8.11 15.06
C LEU A 122 10.10 9.63 14.93
N GLU A 123 9.85 10.15 13.74
CA GLU A 123 9.86 11.59 13.46
C GLU A 123 8.78 12.34 14.24
N HIS A 124 7.60 11.76 14.39
CA HIS A 124 6.57 12.35 15.25
C HIS A 124 7.03 12.45 16.72
N ARG A 125 7.69 11.42 17.26
CA ARG A 125 8.23 11.46 18.63
C ARG A 125 9.29 12.55 18.82
N GLY A 126 9.92 12.99 17.72
CA GLY A 126 10.85 14.13 17.69
C GLY A 126 10.18 15.52 17.77
N GLY A 127 8.85 15.60 17.82
CA GLY A 127 8.14 16.86 18.06
C GLY A 127 7.83 17.69 16.80
N LEU A 128 7.83 17.07 15.61
CA LEU A 128 7.40 17.73 14.37
C LEU A 128 5.92 18.14 14.46
N ALA A 129 5.69 19.46 14.51
CA ALA A 129 4.35 20.05 14.48
C ALA A 129 3.56 19.58 13.24
N ASN A 130 2.26 19.34 13.40
CA ASN A 130 1.33 18.94 12.32
C ASN A 130 1.46 17.49 11.80
N THR A 131 1.98 16.57 12.62
CA THR A 131 2.01 15.13 12.30
C THR A 131 1.12 14.34 13.26
N LYS A 132 0.49 13.26 12.78
CA LYS A 132 -0.27 12.30 13.61
C LYS A 132 0.33 10.90 13.43
N PRO A 133 0.76 10.21 14.50
CA PRO A 133 1.32 8.86 14.42
C PRO A 133 0.37 7.88 13.73
N GLY A 134 0.91 7.03 12.87
CA GLY A 134 0.15 6.02 12.16
C GLY A 134 -0.91 6.60 11.21
N SER A 135 -0.77 7.87 10.81
CA SER A 135 -1.58 8.46 9.76
C SER A 135 -0.89 8.35 8.42
N THR A 136 -1.68 8.06 7.38
CA THR A 136 -1.20 8.03 6.00
C THR A 136 -0.53 9.35 5.60
N ALA A 137 -1.00 10.51 6.10
CA ALA A 137 -0.36 11.80 5.84
C ALA A 137 1.10 11.85 6.33
N ALA A 138 1.38 11.37 7.54
CA ALA A 138 2.74 11.33 8.07
C ALA A 138 3.64 10.36 7.28
N LEU A 139 3.12 9.20 6.89
CA LEU A 139 3.81 8.27 6.00
C LEU A 139 4.19 8.92 4.67
N MET A 140 3.22 9.59 4.03
CA MET A 140 3.44 10.21 2.73
C MET A 140 4.41 11.40 2.80
N ASP A 141 4.42 12.17 3.89
CA ASP A 141 5.40 13.24 4.10
C ASP A 141 6.84 12.68 4.17
N VAL A 142 7.05 11.55 4.87
CA VAL A 142 8.34 10.85 4.90
C VAL A 142 8.74 10.38 3.50
N LEU A 143 7.86 9.66 2.81
CA LEU A 143 8.15 9.10 1.48
C LEU A 143 8.48 10.18 0.44
N ARG A 144 7.72 11.29 0.43
CA ARG A 144 7.95 12.41 -0.49
C ARG A 144 9.28 13.10 -0.22
N ARG A 145 9.71 13.21 1.04
CA ARG A 145 11.02 13.80 1.37
C ARG A 145 12.17 12.86 1.03
N GLU A 146 12.00 11.55 1.23
CA GLU A 146 13.00 10.54 0.85
C GLU A 146 13.14 10.42 -0.68
N GLN A 147 12.05 10.59 -1.43
CA GLN A 147 12.04 10.45 -2.89
C GLN A 147 11.16 11.54 -3.55
N PRO A 148 11.66 12.78 -3.67
CA PRO A 148 10.87 13.92 -4.15
C PRO A 148 10.42 13.79 -5.60
N ASP A 149 11.19 13.09 -6.45
CA ASP A 149 10.89 12.90 -7.86
C ASP A 149 10.03 11.65 -8.14
N THR A 150 9.61 10.94 -7.10
CA THR A 150 8.76 9.75 -7.22
C THR A 150 7.29 10.14 -7.34
N ASN A 151 6.60 9.57 -8.33
CA ASN A 151 5.16 9.66 -8.44
C ASN A 151 4.52 8.59 -7.54
N PHE A 152 3.98 9.01 -6.40
CA PHE A 152 3.32 8.10 -5.47
C PHE A 152 1.82 7.97 -5.74
N ILE A 153 1.32 6.74 -5.68
CA ILE A 153 -0.09 6.39 -5.76
C ILE A 153 -0.46 5.66 -4.46
N ILE A 154 -1.59 5.99 -3.85
CA ILE A 154 -2.02 5.36 -2.60
C ILE A 154 -3.02 4.25 -2.91
N CYS A 155 -2.74 3.03 -2.47
CA CYS A 155 -3.70 1.94 -2.49
C CYS A 155 -4.34 1.71 -1.12
N VAL A 156 -5.68 1.60 -1.10
CA VAL A 156 -6.47 1.34 0.11
C VAL A 156 -7.60 0.35 -0.19
N GLY A 157 -8.10 -0.33 0.85
CA GLY A 157 -9.36 -1.05 0.77
C GLY A 157 -10.54 -0.10 0.58
N GLU A 158 -11.63 -0.60 -0.01
CA GLU A 158 -12.85 0.16 -0.24
C GLU A 158 -13.45 0.78 1.04
N ASP A 159 -13.42 0.05 2.14
CA ASP A 159 -13.85 0.53 3.45
C ASP A 159 -13.01 1.70 3.98
N ALA A 160 -11.70 1.61 3.79
CA ALA A 160 -10.76 2.67 4.14
C ALA A 160 -10.93 3.92 3.24
N PHE A 161 -11.24 3.72 1.96
CA PHE A 161 -11.53 4.83 1.04
C PHE A 161 -12.83 5.56 1.41
N ASP A 162 -13.89 4.82 1.75
CA ASP A 162 -15.16 5.40 2.21
C ASP A 162 -14.96 6.25 3.49
N ASP A 163 -14.10 5.80 4.41
CA ASP A 163 -13.72 6.57 5.59
C ASP A 163 -12.91 7.85 5.25
N LEU A 164 -12.03 7.77 4.26
CA LEU A 164 -11.23 8.90 3.77
C LEU A 164 -12.14 9.99 3.19
N ILE A 165 -13.04 9.63 2.27
CA ILE A 165 -13.98 10.58 1.65
C ILE A 165 -15.06 11.05 2.65
N SER A 166 -15.25 10.36 3.77
CA SER A 166 -16.12 10.84 4.86
C SER A 166 -15.41 11.83 5.80
N GLY A 167 -14.21 12.30 5.46
CA GLY A 167 -13.45 13.27 6.26
C GLY A 167 -12.85 12.71 7.56
N LYS A 168 -12.83 11.38 7.75
CA LYS A 168 -12.33 10.78 9.01
C LYS A 168 -10.81 10.75 9.11
N TRP A 169 -10.13 10.88 7.97
CA TRP A 169 -8.67 10.76 7.89
C TRP A 169 -8.00 12.09 8.23
N PHE A 170 -6.93 12.03 9.03
CA PHE A 170 -6.09 13.19 9.30
C PHE A 170 -5.48 13.70 8.00
N ARG A 171 -5.72 14.98 7.65
CA ARG A 171 -5.35 15.60 6.37
C ARG A 171 -5.86 14.81 5.16
N GLY A 172 -7.03 14.18 5.27
CA GLY A 172 -7.64 13.41 4.18
C GLY A 172 -7.86 14.24 2.91
N GLU A 173 -8.27 15.50 3.06
CA GLU A 173 -8.45 16.43 1.94
C GLU A 173 -7.14 16.72 1.19
N ASP A 174 -6.03 16.89 1.90
CA ASP A 174 -4.71 17.05 1.27
C ASP A 174 -4.31 15.79 0.51
N LEU A 175 -4.56 14.62 1.09
CA LEU A 175 -4.25 13.34 0.45
C LEU A 175 -5.03 13.18 -0.86
N LEU A 176 -6.34 13.44 -0.84
CA LEU A 176 -7.23 13.36 -2.01
C LEU A 176 -6.83 14.34 -3.12
N ARG A 177 -6.35 15.52 -2.76
CA ARG A 177 -5.87 16.55 -3.71
C ARG A 177 -4.52 16.22 -4.31
N ASP A 178 -3.59 15.73 -3.49
CA ASP A 178 -2.18 15.62 -3.89
C ASP A 178 -1.84 14.28 -4.56
N TYR A 179 -2.58 13.20 -4.27
CA TYR A 179 -2.25 11.84 -4.69
C TYR A 179 -3.37 11.17 -5.49
N ALA A 180 -2.97 10.28 -6.40
CA ALA A 180 -3.88 9.34 -7.04
C ALA A 180 -4.20 8.18 -6.09
N PHE A 181 -5.42 7.64 -6.20
CA PHE A 181 -5.87 6.49 -5.41
C PHE A 181 -6.19 5.27 -6.28
N ILE A 182 -5.77 4.10 -5.81
CA ILE A 182 -6.24 2.80 -6.28
C ILE A 182 -7.04 2.16 -5.15
N VAL A 183 -8.31 1.88 -5.39
CA VAL A 183 -9.19 1.30 -4.37
C VAL A 183 -9.42 -0.18 -4.66
N ALA A 184 -9.17 -1.03 -3.66
CA ALA A 184 -9.38 -2.46 -3.73
C ALA A 184 -10.77 -2.83 -3.16
N PRO A 185 -11.71 -3.31 -4.00
CA PRO A 185 -12.98 -3.84 -3.52
C PRO A 185 -12.80 -4.97 -2.51
N ARG A 186 -13.70 -5.06 -1.53
CA ARG A 186 -13.61 -6.02 -0.43
C ARG A 186 -14.87 -6.88 -0.32
N HIS A 187 -14.67 -8.18 -0.10
CA HIS A 187 -15.79 -9.11 0.07
C HIS A 187 -16.68 -8.73 1.26
N GLY A 188 -18.00 -8.70 1.04
CA GLY A 188 -18.99 -8.40 2.07
C GLY A 188 -19.03 -6.93 2.52
N TYR A 189 -18.33 -6.03 1.82
CA TYR A 189 -18.45 -4.59 2.05
C TYR A 189 -19.36 -3.98 0.99
N GLU A 190 -20.54 -3.53 1.41
CA GLU A 190 -21.43 -2.76 0.56
C GLU A 190 -20.99 -1.29 0.55
N SER A 191 -20.46 -0.89 -0.60
CA SER A 191 -20.01 0.47 -0.84
C SER A 191 -21.06 1.51 -0.50
N ARG A 192 -20.66 2.60 0.14
CA ARG A 192 -21.52 3.77 0.34
C ARG A 192 -21.30 4.83 -0.74
N ARG A 193 -20.56 4.51 -1.82
CA ARG A 193 -20.26 5.37 -2.99
C ARG A 193 -21.40 6.33 -3.33
N GLU A 194 -22.60 5.81 -3.61
CA GLU A 194 -23.74 6.62 -4.08
C GLU A 194 -24.31 7.59 -3.01
N ARG A 195 -24.07 7.32 -1.72
CA ARG A 195 -24.58 8.14 -0.60
C ARG A 195 -23.58 9.18 -0.10
N ASN A 196 -22.28 8.92 -0.29
CA ASN A 196 -21.22 9.77 0.24
C ASN A 196 -20.87 10.93 -0.71
N PHE A 197 -21.09 10.79 -2.01
CA PHE A 197 -20.97 11.92 -2.94
C PHE A 197 -22.23 12.80 -2.87
N GLY A 198 -22.17 13.84 -2.03
CA GLY A 198 -23.06 15.02 -2.16
C GLY A 198 -24.20 15.19 -1.16
N ALA A 199 -24.41 14.30 -0.16
CA ALA A 199 -25.54 14.43 0.76
C ALA A 199 -25.21 14.90 2.20
N SER A 200 -23.95 14.86 2.63
CA SER A 200 -23.52 15.48 3.89
C SER A 200 -22.02 15.75 3.80
N GLY A 201 -21.66 17.04 3.72
CA GLY A 201 -20.32 17.49 3.32
C GLY A 201 -19.19 16.80 4.09
N HIS A 202 -18.13 16.47 3.37
CA HIS A 202 -16.74 16.92 3.52
C HIS A 202 -15.89 16.10 2.54
N VAL A 203 -15.99 16.46 1.24
CA VAL A 203 -15.08 16.02 0.18
C VAL A 203 -14.72 17.26 -0.61
N THR A 204 -13.42 17.48 -0.83
CA THR A 204 -12.96 18.55 -1.73
C THR A 204 -13.50 18.26 -3.14
N ARG A 205 -13.83 19.28 -3.93
CA ARG A 205 -14.18 19.09 -5.35
C ARG A 205 -12.98 18.63 -6.19
N ASP A 206 -11.80 18.55 -5.59
CA ASP A 206 -10.49 18.47 -6.23
C ASP A 206 -9.81 17.13 -5.89
N ILE A 207 -10.49 16.01 -6.11
CA ILE A 207 -9.85 14.69 -6.04
C ILE A 207 -8.99 14.50 -7.29
N ARG A 208 -7.69 14.24 -7.12
CA ARG A 208 -6.74 14.12 -8.23
C ARG A 208 -7.11 13.03 -9.22
N SER A 209 -7.28 11.81 -8.74
CA SER A 209 -7.81 10.67 -9.52
C SER A 209 -8.08 9.47 -8.61
N VAL A 210 -9.06 8.66 -8.99
CA VAL A 210 -9.41 7.42 -8.32
C VAL A 210 -9.63 6.35 -9.38
N SER A 211 -8.98 5.21 -9.20
CA SER A 211 -9.19 4.00 -10.00
C SER A 211 -9.53 2.83 -9.07
N TRP A 212 -10.14 1.79 -9.62
CA TRP A 212 -10.60 0.64 -8.86
C TRP A 212 -9.93 -0.62 -9.40
N LEU A 213 -9.48 -1.48 -8.50
CA LEU A 213 -9.12 -2.83 -8.89
C LEU A 213 -10.38 -3.62 -9.22
N GLU A 214 -10.21 -4.62 -10.08
CA GLU A 214 -11.29 -5.50 -10.48
C GLU A 214 -11.82 -6.30 -9.29
N ALA A 215 -13.14 -6.21 -9.05
CA ALA A 215 -13.76 -6.82 -7.88
C ALA A 215 -13.57 -8.34 -7.85
N HIS A 216 -13.63 -9.00 -9.00
CA HIS A 216 -13.42 -10.45 -9.09
C HIS A 216 -11.99 -10.89 -8.71
N VAL A 217 -11.01 -9.97 -8.71
CA VAL A 217 -9.61 -10.24 -8.34
C VAL A 217 -9.39 -10.10 -6.83
N THR A 218 -9.89 -9.02 -6.23
CA THR A 218 -9.63 -8.68 -4.82
C THR A 218 -10.74 -9.13 -3.88
N ALA A 219 -11.95 -9.32 -4.40
CA ALA A 219 -13.13 -9.81 -3.69
C ALA A 219 -13.84 -10.91 -4.50
N PRO A 220 -13.15 -12.03 -4.83
CA PRO A 220 -13.73 -13.11 -5.60
C PRO A 220 -15.00 -13.68 -4.92
N ALA A 221 -15.87 -14.28 -5.73
CA ALA A 221 -17.02 -15.01 -5.23
C ALA A 221 -16.54 -16.18 -4.34
N GLY A 222 -17.11 -16.30 -3.14
CA GLY A 222 -16.69 -17.30 -2.15
C GLY A 222 -16.79 -16.78 -0.72
N ALA A 223 -16.23 -17.53 0.24
CA ALA A 223 -16.18 -17.07 1.63
C ALA A 223 -15.12 -15.96 1.78
N PRO A 224 -15.41 -14.90 2.57
CA PRO A 224 -14.42 -13.85 2.83
C PRO A 224 -13.20 -14.41 3.56
N VAL A 225 -12.01 -13.92 3.18
CA VAL A 225 -10.78 -14.14 3.95
C VAL A 225 -10.48 -12.88 4.75
N SER A 226 -10.22 -13.02 6.05
CA SER A 226 -9.81 -11.90 6.89
C SER A 226 -8.84 -12.33 7.99
N SER A 227 -7.95 -11.43 8.39
CA SER A 227 -7.02 -11.66 9.50
C SER A 227 -7.77 -12.01 10.80
N THR A 228 -8.95 -11.42 11.03
CA THR A 228 -9.81 -11.76 12.17
C THR A 228 -10.27 -13.22 12.15
N MET A 229 -10.65 -13.76 10.99
CA MET A 229 -11.04 -15.16 10.88
C MET A 229 -9.86 -16.11 11.13
N ILE A 230 -8.67 -15.76 10.62
CA ILE A 230 -7.46 -16.54 10.86
C ILE A 230 -7.12 -16.56 12.36
N ARG A 231 -7.10 -15.40 13.03
CA ARG A 231 -6.83 -15.33 14.48
C ARG A 231 -7.83 -16.18 15.28
N ARG A 232 -9.13 -16.07 14.99
CA ARG A 232 -10.17 -16.89 15.64
C ARG A 232 -9.96 -18.39 15.43
N ALA A 233 -9.59 -18.81 14.22
CA ALA A 233 -9.32 -20.22 13.94
C ALA A 233 -8.09 -20.75 14.68
N LEU A 234 -7.04 -19.93 14.81
CA LEU A 234 -5.84 -20.27 15.58
C LEU A 234 -6.14 -20.39 17.07
N GLU A 235 -6.89 -19.45 17.64
CA GLU A 235 -7.34 -19.48 19.04
C GLU A 235 -8.16 -20.74 19.35
N GLN A 236 -9.11 -21.09 18.47
CA GLN A 236 -9.93 -22.30 18.63
C GLN A 236 -9.09 -23.58 18.60
N ARG A 237 -8.09 -23.64 17.70
CA ARG A 237 -7.20 -24.79 17.60
C ARG A 237 -6.34 -24.95 18.86
N GLN A 238 -5.76 -23.86 19.37
CA GLN A 238 -4.97 -23.88 20.61
C GLN A 238 -5.79 -24.29 21.84
N GLY A 239 -7.07 -23.87 21.89
CA GLY A 239 -7.99 -24.28 22.94
C GLY A 239 -8.39 -25.77 22.88
N CYS A 240 -8.37 -26.39 21.69
CA CYS A 240 -8.60 -27.83 21.54
C CYS A 240 -7.35 -28.67 21.84
N GLU A 241 -6.14 -28.13 21.60
CA GLU A 241 -4.88 -28.83 21.90
C GLU A 241 -4.51 -28.80 23.40
N THR A 242 -5.18 -27.96 24.19
CA THR A 242 -4.95 -27.81 25.65
C THR A 242 -6.06 -28.41 26.53
N ALA A 243 -7.10 -29.00 25.92
CA ALA A 243 -8.22 -29.69 26.57
C ALA A 243 -8.10 -31.21 26.46
#